data_AF-A0A399NER5-F1
#
_entry.id   AF-A0A399NER5-F1
#
_cell.length_a   1.000
_cell.length_b   1.000
_cell.length_c   1.000
_cell.angle_alpha   90.00
_cell.angle_beta   90.00
_cell.angle_gamma   90.00
#
_symmetry.space_group_name_H-M   'P 1'
#
loop_
_entity.id
_entity.type
_entity.pdbx_description
1 polymer ?
#
loop_
_entity_poly.entity_id
_entity_poly.type
_entity_poly.pdbx_seq_one_letter_code
_entity_poly.pdbx_strand_id
1 'polypeptide(L)'
;MTAPDARTTYLPDREVDLRLVLRPLFRGVVDPTCRWDPAPPGSRRVGVWRTARTPLGDASLRLDPRADGGVDARAGAPGAEWVIAGVPELLGEGDDW
;
A
#
# COMPACT_ATOMS: atom_id res chain seq x y z
N MET A 1 6.40 17.69 3.83
CA MET A 1 6.59 16.23 3.71
C MET A 1 8.02 16.02 3.25
N THR A 2 8.86 15.37 4.05
CA THR A 2 10.20 14.94 3.62
C THR A 2 10.06 13.99 2.43
N ALA A 3 11.05 13.97 1.54
CA ALA A 3 11.08 13.01 0.43
C ALA A 3 10.97 11.57 0.96
N PRO A 4 10.31 10.64 0.23
CA PRO A 4 10.24 9.26 0.66
C PRO A 4 11.63 8.63 0.68
N ASP A 5 11.93 7.89 1.75
CA ASP A 5 13.21 7.20 1.94
C ASP A 5 13.31 5.98 1.01
N ALA A 6 12.18 5.37 0.61
CA ALA A 6 12.12 4.26 -0.34
C ALA A 6 10.88 4.33 -1.25
N ARG A 7 10.99 3.78 -2.47
CA ARG A 7 9.87 3.67 -3.42
C ARG A 7 10.03 2.49 -4.37
N THR A 8 8.92 1.95 -4.86
CA THR A 8 8.87 0.97 -5.94
C THR A 8 7.60 1.13 -6.77
N THR A 9 7.58 0.56 -7.97
CA THR A 9 6.36 0.35 -8.75
C THR A 9 6.17 -1.16 -8.86
N TYR A 10 5.09 -1.66 -8.30
CA TYR A 10 4.70 -3.07 -8.38
C TYR A 10 3.80 -3.28 -9.60
N LEU A 11 4.17 -4.23 -10.46
CA LEU A 11 3.47 -4.56 -11.71
C LEU A 11 3.02 -6.03 -11.65
N PRO A 12 1.88 -6.32 -11.02
CA PRO A 12 1.33 -7.68 -10.94
C PRO A 12 0.81 -8.15 -12.31
N ASP A 13 0.76 -9.47 -12.52
CA ASP A 13 0.19 -10.08 -13.73
C ASP A 13 -1.32 -9.83 -13.89
N ARG A 14 -1.99 -9.50 -12.79
CA ARG A 14 -3.41 -9.15 -12.74
C ARG A 14 -3.59 -7.86 -11.96
N GLU A 15 -4.56 -7.06 -12.38
CA GLU A 15 -4.90 -5.83 -11.69
C GLU A 15 -5.19 -6.07 -10.20
N VAL A 16 -4.55 -5.27 -9.35
CA VAL A 16 -4.79 -5.27 -7.90
C VAL A 16 -5.79 -4.18 -7.54
N ASP A 17 -6.98 -4.58 -7.07
CA ASP A 17 -7.89 -3.68 -6.36
C ASP A 17 -7.44 -3.56 -4.90
N LEU A 18 -6.76 -2.45 -4.58
CA LEU A 18 -6.25 -2.19 -3.24
C LEU A 18 -7.33 -2.31 -2.15
N ARG A 19 -8.57 -1.84 -2.40
CA ARG A 19 -9.64 -1.93 -1.39
C ARG A 19 -10.06 -3.36 -1.16
N LEU A 20 -10.08 -4.18 -2.19
CA LEU A 20 -10.44 -5.58 -2.06
C LEU A 20 -9.38 -6.35 -1.25
N VAL A 21 -8.10 -6.13 -1.58
CA VAL A 21 -6.97 -6.85 -0.97
C VAL A 21 -6.70 -6.40 0.47
N LEU A 22 -6.68 -5.09 0.74
CA LEU A 22 -6.19 -4.58 2.04
C LEU A 22 -7.27 -4.41 3.09
N ARG A 23 -8.55 -4.27 2.71
CA ARG A 23 -9.64 -4.05 3.65
C ARG A 23 -9.80 -5.17 4.70
N PRO A 24 -9.58 -6.46 4.40
CA PRO A 24 -9.56 -7.52 5.41
C PRO A 24 -8.47 -7.34 6.48
N LEU A 25 -7.37 -6.63 6.16
CA LEU A 25 -6.25 -6.42 7.07
C LEU A 25 -6.50 -5.27 8.07
N PHE A 26 -7.54 -4.45 7.86
CA PHE A 26 -7.78 -3.23 8.62
C PHE A 26 -8.88 -3.42 9.67
N ARG A 27 -8.74 -2.74 10.81
CA ARG A 27 -9.69 -2.80 11.94
C ARG A 27 -10.88 -1.86 11.76
N GLY A 28 -11.38 -1.74 10.54
CA GLY A 28 -12.52 -0.90 10.17
C GLY A 28 -12.15 0.54 9.76
N VAL A 29 -13.18 1.39 9.62
CA VAL A 29 -13.05 2.76 9.05
C VAL A 29 -12.28 3.71 9.96
N VAL A 30 -12.29 3.46 11.26
CA VAL A 30 -11.62 4.29 12.28
C VAL A 30 -10.24 3.74 12.69
N ASP A 31 -9.69 2.79 11.94
CA ASP A 31 -8.37 2.25 12.21
C ASP A 31 -7.32 3.37 12.14
N PRO A 32 -6.65 3.72 13.26
CA PRO A 32 -5.71 4.84 13.28
C PRO A 32 -4.43 4.55 12.50
N THR A 33 -4.18 3.29 12.15
CA THR A 33 -3.00 2.87 11.38
C THR A 33 -3.22 2.92 9.88
N CYS A 34 -4.46 3.14 9.42
CA CYS A 34 -4.82 3.06 8.02
C CYS A 34 -5.74 4.21 7.60
N ARG A 35 -5.49 4.78 6.42
CA ARG A 35 -6.34 5.84 5.87
C ARG A 35 -6.52 5.66 4.38
N TRP A 36 -7.75 5.42 3.95
CA TRP A 36 -8.15 5.47 2.56
C TRP A 36 -8.32 6.91 2.11
N ASP A 37 -7.86 7.22 0.90
CA ASP A 37 -8.24 8.47 0.25
C ASP A 37 -9.65 8.41 -0.32
N PRO A 38 -10.31 9.57 -0.52
CA PRO A 38 -11.52 9.66 -1.31
C PRO A 38 -11.27 9.15 -2.73
N ALA A 39 -12.25 8.45 -3.29
CA ALA A 39 -12.22 8.07 -4.69
C ALA A 39 -12.34 9.29 -5.61
N PRO A 40 -11.55 9.37 -6.70
CA PRO A 40 -11.81 10.32 -7.76
C PRO A 40 -13.21 10.11 -8.34
N PRO A 41 -13.90 11.17 -8.79
CA PRO A 41 -15.17 11.02 -9.49
C PRO A 41 -15.08 10.03 -10.65
N GLY A 42 -16.00 9.06 -10.69
CA GLY A 42 -16.04 8.03 -11.74
C GLY A 42 -15.01 6.90 -11.61
N SER A 43 -14.19 6.87 -10.55
CA SER A 43 -13.22 5.81 -10.29
C SER A 43 -13.53 5.07 -8.99
N ARG A 44 -13.22 3.77 -8.94
CA ARG A 44 -13.20 2.97 -7.70
C ARG A 44 -11.79 2.82 -7.13
N ARG A 45 -10.77 3.17 -7.90
CA ARG A 45 -9.36 3.10 -7.50
C ARG A 45 -9.07 4.20 -6.49
N VAL A 46 -8.57 3.82 -5.32
CA VAL A 46 -8.21 4.74 -4.25
C VAL A 46 -6.83 4.44 -3.72
N GLY A 47 -6.09 5.50 -3.39
CA GLY A 47 -4.85 5.36 -2.64
C GLY A 47 -5.10 5.07 -1.17
N VAL A 48 -4.09 4.54 -0.49
CA VAL A 48 -4.15 4.21 0.94
C VAL A 48 -2.84 4.49 1.63
N TRP A 49 -2.95 5.04 2.84
CA TRP A 49 -1.87 5.11 3.81
C TRP A 49 -2.00 3.97 4.80
N ARG A 50 -0.87 3.36 5.15
CA ARG A 50 -0.75 2.39 6.24
C ARG A 50 0.51 2.66 7.04
N THR A 51 0.43 2.58 8.36
CA THR A 51 1.59 2.55 9.24
C THR A 51 1.83 1.13 9.75
N ALA A 52 3.10 0.78 9.91
CA ALA A 52 3.50 -0.54 10.38
C ALA A 52 4.72 -0.44 11.29
N ARG A 53 4.79 -1.34 12.27
CA ARG A 53 6.03 -1.62 13.01
C ARG A 53 6.80 -2.70 12.25
N THR A 54 8.04 -2.42 11.89
CA THR A 54 8.94 -3.38 11.22
C THR A 54 10.09 -3.75 12.15
N PRO A 55 10.85 -4.82 11.84
CA PRO A 55 12.11 -5.11 12.54
C PRO A 55 13.14 -3.97 12.50
N LEU A 56 13.04 -3.08 11.50
CA LEU A 56 13.93 -1.93 11.32
C LEU A 56 13.38 -0.62 11.92
N GLY A 57 12.24 -0.68 12.63
CA GLY A 57 11.54 0.46 13.19
C GLY A 57 10.22 0.75 12.49
N ASP A 58 9.60 1.87 12.83
CA ASP A 58 8.29 2.25 12.26
C ASP A 58 8.42 2.67 10.80
N ALA A 59 7.35 2.47 10.04
CA ALA A 59 7.25 2.88 8.65
C ALA A 59 5.85 3.44 8.34
N SER A 60 5.83 4.47 7.51
CA SER A 60 4.60 4.92 6.83
C SER A 60 4.68 4.52 5.36
N LEU A 61 3.74 3.73 4.89
CA LEU A 61 3.61 3.27 3.51
C LEU A 61 2.41 3.94 2.84
N ARG A 62 2.64 4.45 1.63
CA ARG A 62 1.63 4.94 0.71
C ARG A 62 1.57 4.02 -0.51
N LEU A 63 0.37 3.58 -0.85
CA LEU A 63 0.08 2.83 -2.06
C LEU A 63 -0.90 3.62 -2.94
N ASP A 64 -0.57 3.76 -4.21
CA ASP A 64 -1.36 4.46 -5.21
C ASP A 64 -1.62 3.54 -6.41
N PRO A 65 -2.89 3.26 -6.75
CA PRO A 65 -3.21 2.44 -7.90
C PRO A 65 -2.91 3.19 -9.20
N ARG A 66 -2.38 2.46 -10.19
CA ARG A 66 -2.08 2.97 -11.52
C ARG A 66 -3.16 2.59 -12.52
N ALA A 67 -3.15 3.27 -13.66
CA ALA A 67 -4.08 2.99 -14.75
C ALA A 67 -3.76 1.69 -15.50
N ASP A 68 -2.50 1.24 -15.46
CA ASP A 68 -1.98 0.02 -16.09
C ASP A 68 -2.19 -1.24 -15.22
N GLY A 69 -2.93 -1.14 -14.11
CA GLY A 69 -3.16 -2.23 -13.17
C GLY A 69 -2.08 -2.40 -12.09
N GLY A 70 -0.98 -1.63 -12.20
CA GLY A 70 0.09 -1.61 -11.20
C GLY A 70 -0.21 -0.75 -9.97
N VAL A 71 0.75 -0.71 -9.06
CA VAL A 71 0.69 0.08 -7.82
C VAL A 71 2.02 0.80 -7.60
N ASP A 72 1.96 2.12 -7.44
CA ASP A 72 3.10 2.90 -6.97
C ASP A 72 3.14 2.88 -5.44
N ALA A 73 4.28 2.50 -4.89
CA ALA A 73 4.50 2.39 -3.46
C ALA A 73 5.62 3.34 -3.01
N ARG A 74 5.36 4.07 -1.92
CA ARG A 74 6.31 5.04 -1.34
C ARG A 74 6.30 4.88 0.17
N ALA A 75 7.48 4.85 0.78
CA ALA A 75 7.60 4.77 2.22
C ALA A 75 8.64 5.73 2.79
N GLY A 76 8.49 6.04 4.07
CA GLY A 76 9.47 6.80 4.85
C GLY A 76 9.55 6.29 6.29
N ALA A 77 10.49 6.86 7.05
CA ALA A 77 10.91 6.43 8.38
C ALA A 77 11.83 5.18 8.37
N PRO A 78 12.47 4.79 9.49
CA PRO A 78 13.52 3.75 9.50
C PRO A 78 13.12 2.40 8.89
N GLY A 79 11.84 2.02 8.93
CA GLY A 79 11.34 0.79 8.31
C GLY A 79 10.96 0.88 6.83
N ALA A 80 11.28 1.99 6.12
CA ALA A 80 10.79 2.25 4.77
C ALA A 80 11.17 1.16 3.75
N GLU A 81 12.44 0.76 3.69
CA GLU A 81 12.89 -0.28 2.76
C GLU A 81 12.24 -1.63 3.04
N TRP A 82 12.04 -1.96 4.33
CA TRP A 82 11.39 -3.21 4.75
C TRP A 82 9.95 -3.30 4.24
N VAL A 83 9.15 -2.23 4.41
CA VAL A 83 7.76 -2.24 3.93
C VAL A 83 7.67 -2.18 2.42
N ILE A 84 8.62 -1.53 1.73
CA ILE A 84 8.65 -1.48 0.27
C ILE A 84 8.99 -2.85 -0.33
N ALA A 85 9.95 -3.57 0.25
CA ALA A 85 10.31 -4.92 -0.19
C ALA A 85 9.15 -5.91 -0.06
N GLY A 86 8.30 -5.75 0.95
CA GLY A 86 7.13 -6.61 1.19
C GLY A 86 5.86 -6.22 0.43
N VAL A 87 5.88 -5.19 -0.42
CA VAL A 87 4.70 -4.77 -1.19
C VAL A 87 4.11 -5.90 -2.05
N PRO A 88 4.90 -6.72 -2.77
CA PRO A 88 4.31 -7.75 -3.61
C PRO A 88 3.52 -8.80 -2.81
N GLU A 89 4.12 -9.35 -1.75
CA GLU A 89 3.46 -10.30 -0.83
C GLU A 89 2.22 -9.67 -0.16
N LEU A 90 2.32 -8.41 0.30
CA LEU A 90 1.19 -7.67 0.86
C LEU A 90 0.02 -7.54 -0.13
N LEU A 91 0.31 -7.52 -1.43
CA LEU A 91 -0.66 -7.40 -2.49
C LEU A 91 -1.05 -8.74 -3.14
N GLY A 92 -0.68 -9.86 -2.49
CA GLY A 92 -1.11 -11.21 -2.83
C GLY A 92 -0.18 -11.97 -3.76
N GLU A 93 1.06 -11.50 -3.98
CA GLU A 93 2.06 -12.32 -4.68
C GLU A 93 2.35 -13.60 -3.88
N GLY A 94 2.12 -14.75 -4.51
CA GLY A 94 2.33 -16.07 -3.89
C GLY A 94 1.10 -16.64 -3.19
N ASP A 95 -0.04 -15.93 -3.17
CA ASP A 95 -1.31 -16.49 -2.71
C ASP A 95 -1.84 -17.54 -3.71
N ASP A 96 -2.21 -18.72 -3.22
CA ASP A 96 -2.89 -19.77 -3.99
C ASP A 96 -4.41 -19.52 -3.90
N TRP A 97 -4.97 -18.85 -4.91
CA TRP A 97 -6.38 -18.43 -4.97
C TRP A 97 -7.28 -19.48 -5.63
#